data_AF-A0A9W9N4L4-F1
#
_entry.id   AF-A0A9W9N4L4-F1
#
_cell.length_a   1.000
_cell.length_b   1.000
_cell.length_c   1.000
_cell.angle_alpha   90.00
_cell.angle_beta   90.00
_cell.angle_gamma   90.00
#
_symmetry.space_group_name_H-M   'P 1'
#
loop_
_entity.id
_entity.type
_entity.pdbx_description
1 polymer ?
#
loop_
_entity_poly.entity_id
_entity_poly.type
_entity_poly.pdbx_seq_one_letter_code
_entity_poly.pdbx_strand_id
1 'polypeptide(L)'
;MPSITYQHLPGPVRDCLKPFTLATTATIPVSSTNSLVVTTGHLGLDLKTGELVNTSAEAEFHAIFSCLDAALKNAGIVKGLHQAYKLFHGILMTEILPDN
;
A
#
# COMPACT_ATOMS: atom_id res chain seq x y z
N MET A 1 -26.35 9.89 -1.41
CA MET A 1 -26.00 8.51 -0.96
C MET A 1 -24.54 8.51 -0.58
N PRO A 2 -24.11 7.81 0.49
CA PRO A 2 -22.68 7.65 0.77
C PRO A 2 -22.03 6.91 -0.41
N SER A 3 -20.98 7.47 -1.00
CA SER A 3 -20.23 6.86 -2.10
C SER A 3 -18.83 6.47 -1.64
N ILE A 4 -18.32 5.35 -2.16
CA ILE A 4 -16.93 4.94 -1.95
C ILE A 4 -16.02 5.86 -2.78
N THR A 5 -14.98 6.40 -2.17
CA THR A 5 -13.98 7.22 -2.87
C THR A 5 -12.74 6.37 -3.13
N TYR A 6 -12.42 6.14 -4.40
CA TYR A 6 -11.20 5.48 -4.82
C TYR A 6 -10.14 6.53 -5.15
N GLN A 7 -8.91 6.32 -4.68
CA GLN A 7 -7.80 7.20 -4.99
C GLN A 7 -6.57 6.42 -5.43
N HIS A 8 -5.75 7.10 -6.21
CA HIS A 8 -4.47 6.61 -6.67
C HIS A 8 -3.38 7.52 -6.12
N LEU A 9 -2.36 6.92 -5.50
CA LEU A 9 -1.16 7.65 -5.10
C LEU A 9 -0.53 8.31 -6.34
N PRO A 10 -0.05 9.56 -6.29
CA PRO A 10 0.68 10.12 -7.41
C PRO A 10 2.04 9.44 -7.58
N GLY A 11 2.58 9.45 -8.81
CA GLY A 11 3.95 9.02 -9.09
C GLY A 11 4.09 7.53 -9.47
N PRO A 12 5.34 7.03 -9.50
CA PRO A 12 5.69 5.74 -10.10
C PRO A 12 5.00 4.53 -9.46
N VAL A 13 4.75 4.57 -8.15
CA VAL A 13 4.05 3.47 -7.45
C VAL A 13 2.63 3.25 -8.00
N ARG A 14 1.90 4.31 -8.39
CA ARG A 14 0.63 4.13 -9.10
C ARG A 14 0.83 3.56 -10.48
N ASP A 15 1.90 3.94 -11.16
CA ASP A 15 2.14 3.47 -12.52
C ASP A 15 2.35 1.94 -12.54
N CYS A 16 2.89 1.35 -11.46
CA CYS A 16 2.92 -0.11 -11.24
C CYS A 16 1.52 -0.74 -11.05
N LEU A 17 0.54 0.01 -10.55
CA LEU A 17 -0.84 -0.46 -10.31
C LEU A 17 -1.78 -0.25 -11.49
N LYS A 18 -1.45 0.67 -12.42
CA LYS A 18 -2.26 0.98 -13.61
C LYS A 18 -2.67 -0.24 -14.43
N PRO A 19 -1.80 -1.24 -14.71
CA PRO A 19 -2.18 -2.39 -15.52
C PRO A 19 -3.31 -3.23 -14.92
N PHE A 20 -3.51 -3.14 -13.59
CA PHE A 20 -4.47 -3.95 -12.86
C PHE A 20 -5.77 -3.20 -12.53
N THR A 21 -5.93 -1.95 -12.99
CA THR A 21 -7.07 -1.08 -12.67
C THR A 21 -7.32 -0.92 -11.15
N LEU A 22 -6.28 -1.09 -10.34
CA LEU A 22 -6.39 -1.04 -8.88
C LEU A 22 -6.20 0.39 -8.36
N ALA A 23 -7.09 0.80 -7.47
CA ALA A 23 -6.90 1.97 -6.63
C ALA A 23 -5.86 1.69 -5.54
N THR A 24 -5.09 2.71 -5.16
CA THR A 24 -4.16 2.57 -4.03
C THR A 24 -4.92 2.54 -2.72
N THR A 25 -6.01 3.33 -2.62
CA THR A 25 -6.90 3.35 -1.46
C THR A 25 -8.37 3.38 -1.88
N ALA A 26 -9.23 2.85 -1.01
CA ALA A 26 -10.67 3.05 -1.05
C ALA A 26 -11.17 3.53 0.31
N THR A 27 -11.87 4.66 0.33
CA THR A 27 -12.52 5.23 1.51
C THR A 27 -13.99 4.87 1.49
N ILE A 28 -14.41 4.06 2.46
CA ILE A 28 -15.75 3.50 2.58
C ILE A 28 -16.46 4.18 3.76
N PRO A 29 -17.50 5.00 3.53
CA PRO A 29 -18.26 5.60 4.62
C PRO A 29 -19.01 4.52 5.40
N VAL A 30 -18.81 4.45 6.72
CA VAL A 30 -19.52 3.51 7.61
C VAL A 30 -20.59 4.19 8.46
N SER A 31 -20.48 5.51 8.65
CA SER A 31 -21.50 6.36 9.26
C SER A 31 -21.38 7.80 8.72
N SER A 32 -22.15 8.74 9.28
CA SER A 32 -22.02 10.17 8.97
C SER A 32 -20.69 10.79 9.43
N THR A 33 -19.97 10.14 10.33
CA THR A 33 -18.73 10.68 10.95
C THR A 33 -17.53 9.75 10.81
N ASN A 34 -17.73 8.48 10.45
CA ASN A 34 -16.68 7.48 10.38
C ASN A 34 -16.57 6.90 8.96
N SER A 35 -15.35 6.59 8.56
CA SER A 35 -15.04 5.88 7.32
C SER A 35 -13.96 4.82 7.58
N LEU A 36 -14.05 3.71 6.86
CA LEU A 36 -13.00 2.71 6.78
C LEU A 36 -12.15 3.02 5.54
N VAL A 37 -10.84 3.19 5.72
CA VAL A 37 -9.90 3.33 4.61
C VAL A 37 -9.14 2.02 4.46
N VAL A 38 -9.20 1.42 3.27
CA VAL A 38 -8.44 0.23 2.92
C VAL A 38 -7.41 0.58 1.86
N THR A 39 -6.23 -0.03 1.95
CA THR A 39 -5.18 0.07 0.93
C THR A 39 -5.19 -1.19 0.07
N THR A 40 -4.76 -1.08 -1.17
CA THR A 40 -4.34 -2.27 -1.92
C THR A 40 -3.04 -2.84 -1.30
N GLY A 41 -2.71 -4.09 -1.64
CA GLY A 41 -1.44 -4.69 -1.24
C GLY A 41 -0.26 -3.95 -1.89
N HIS A 42 0.77 -3.64 -1.10
CA HIS A 42 1.98 -2.98 -1.59
C HIS A 42 3.17 -3.92 -1.55
N LEU A 43 3.97 -3.90 -2.63
CA LEU A 43 5.33 -4.43 -2.66
C LEU A 43 6.30 -3.36 -2.17
N GLY A 44 7.53 -3.75 -1.80
CA GLY A 44 8.57 -2.81 -1.40
C GLY A 44 9.10 -2.01 -2.57
N LEU A 45 8.34 -1.02 -3.03
CA LEU A 45 8.73 -0.12 -4.11
C LEU A 45 9.27 1.19 -3.53
N ASP A 46 10.31 1.73 -4.15
CA ASP A 46 10.74 3.11 -3.86
C ASP A 46 9.69 4.11 -4.35
N LEU A 47 9.26 5.02 -3.49
CA LEU A 47 8.21 6.00 -3.81
C LEU A 47 8.57 6.96 -4.95
N LYS A 48 9.86 7.23 -5.16
CA LYS A 48 10.35 8.21 -6.13
C LYS A 48 10.68 7.58 -7.47
N THR A 49 11.21 6.37 -7.48
CA THR A 49 11.64 5.68 -8.71
C THR A 49 10.63 4.64 -9.17
N GLY A 50 9.85 4.05 -8.26
CA GLY A 50 8.96 2.92 -8.54
C GLY A 50 9.70 1.59 -8.68
N GLU A 51 11.00 1.56 -8.41
CA GLU A 51 11.81 0.34 -8.50
C GLU A 51 11.63 -0.54 -7.25
N LEU A 52 11.80 -1.85 -7.44
CA LEU A 52 11.73 -2.82 -6.36
C LEU A 52 12.97 -2.69 -5.45
N VAL A 53 12.73 -2.46 -4.16
CA VAL A 53 13.73 -2.50 -3.11
C VAL A 53 13.93 -3.95 -2.67
N ASN A 54 15.10 -4.50 -2.96
CA ASN A 54 15.42 -5.91 -2.69
C ASN A 54 16.81 -6.13 -2.06
N THR A 55 17.41 -5.07 -1.50
CA THR A 55 18.75 -5.13 -0.88
C THR A 55 18.75 -5.93 0.42
N SER A 56 17.64 -5.91 1.16
CA SER A 56 17.38 -6.76 2.32
C SER A 56 15.87 -6.81 2.59
N ALA A 57 15.43 -7.83 3.33
CA ALA A 57 14.03 -7.92 3.77
C ALA A 57 13.61 -6.68 4.59
N GLU A 58 14.50 -6.16 5.44
CA GLU A 58 14.25 -4.96 6.24
C GLU A 58 14.05 -3.73 5.34
N ALA A 59 14.91 -3.53 4.33
CA ALA A 59 14.77 -2.43 3.38
C ALA A 59 13.46 -2.53 2.57
N GLU A 60 13.08 -3.74 2.18
CA GLU A 60 11.80 -4.00 1.50
C GLU A 60 10.61 -3.64 2.41
N PHE A 61 10.60 -4.06 3.68
CA PHE A 61 9.55 -3.69 4.64
C PHE A 61 9.47 -2.19 4.87
N HIS A 62 10.60 -1.49 4.96
CA HIS A 62 10.62 -0.04 5.06
C HIS A 62 9.99 0.64 3.83
N ALA A 63 10.28 0.12 2.62
CA ALA A 63 9.67 0.60 1.40
C ALA A 63 8.15 0.34 1.36
N ILE A 64 7.71 -0.86 1.78
CA ILE A 64 6.28 -1.20 1.92
C ILE A 64 5.57 -0.22 2.85
N PHE A 65 6.10 -0.01 4.06
CA PHE A 65 5.49 0.89 5.04
C PHE A 65 5.48 2.35 4.58
N SER A 66 6.53 2.78 3.87
CA SER A 66 6.58 4.11 3.27
C SER A 66 5.48 4.30 2.22
N CYS A 67 5.26 3.29 1.36
CA CYS A 67 4.19 3.31 0.38
C CYS A 67 2.80 3.34 1.03
N LEU A 68 2.57 2.51 2.05
CA LEU A 68 1.31 2.48 2.79
C LEU A 68 1.03 3.82 3.48
N ASP A 69 2.04 4.41 4.13
CA ASP A 69 1.92 5.71 4.79
C ASP A 69 1.58 6.83 3.80
N ALA A 70 2.26 6.87 2.66
CA ALA A 70 1.97 7.82 1.58
C ALA A 70 0.55 7.64 1.01
N ALA A 71 0.11 6.40 0.81
CA ALA A 71 -1.23 6.08 0.33
C ALA A 71 -2.32 6.55 1.31
N LEU A 72 -2.13 6.29 2.60
CA LEU A 72 -3.07 6.72 3.65
C LEU A 72 -3.11 8.25 3.79
N LYS A 73 -1.95 8.92 3.75
CA LYS A 73 -1.88 10.38 3.75
C LYS A 73 -2.57 11.01 2.53
N ASN A 74 -2.39 10.42 1.35
CA ASN A 74 -3.11 10.84 0.15
C ASN A 74 -4.64 10.72 0.30
N ALA A 75 -5.10 9.70 1.05
CA ALA A 75 -6.51 9.50 1.42
C ALA A 75 -7.03 10.44 2.51
N GLY A 76 -6.22 11.38 3.00
CA GLY A 76 -6.59 12.34 4.05
C GLY A 76 -6.39 11.82 5.47
N ILE A 77 -5.77 10.65 5.65
CA ILE A 77 -5.43 10.14 6.99
C ILE A 77 -4.17 10.85 7.49
N VAL A 78 -4.36 11.84 8.36
CA VAL A 78 -3.30 12.79 8.78
C VAL A 78 -2.06 12.10 9.34
N LYS A 79 -2.23 11.08 10.19
CA LYS A 79 -1.09 10.35 10.79
C LYS A 79 -0.64 9.15 9.94
N GLY A 80 -1.20 8.99 8.75
CA GLY A 80 -0.90 7.89 7.84
C GLY A 80 -0.96 6.52 8.51
N LEU A 81 0.11 5.75 8.40
CA LEU A 81 0.18 4.37 8.90
C LEU A 81 0.05 4.28 10.44
N HIS A 82 0.43 5.32 11.18
CA HIS A 82 0.31 5.34 12.64
C HIS A 82 -1.15 5.32 13.14
N GLN A 83 -2.13 5.58 12.26
CA GLN A 83 -3.56 5.50 12.55
C GLN A 83 -4.19 4.17 12.09
N ALA A 84 -3.40 3.22 11.59
CA ALA A 84 -3.92 1.94 11.13
C ALA A 84 -4.47 1.11 12.29
N TYR A 85 -5.73 0.67 12.16
CA TYR A 85 -6.39 -0.23 13.11
C TYR A 85 -5.96 -1.70 12.93
N LYS A 86 -5.61 -2.10 11.70
CA LYS A 86 -5.28 -3.48 11.36
C LYS A 86 -4.28 -3.52 10.21
N LEU A 87 -3.32 -4.44 10.28
CA LEU A 87 -2.35 -4.74 9.24
C LEU A 87 -2.41 -6.23 8.91
N PHE A 88 -2.33 -6.55 7.62
CA PHE A 88 -2.18 -7.90 7.11
C PHE A 88 -0.94 -7.93 6.24
N HIS A 89 -0.10 -8.95 6.41
CA HIS A 89 1.09 -9.15 5.59
C HIS A 89 1.14 -10.60 5.09
N GLY A 90 1.61 -10.77 3.86
CA GLY A 90 1.99 -12.05 3.28
C GLY A 90 3.49 -12.03 3.01
N ILE A 91 4.18 -13.12 3.35
CA ILE A 91 5.61 -13.29 3.07
C ILE A 91 5.74 -14.41 2.05
N LEU A 92 6.39 -14.12 0.93
CA LEU A 92 6.76 -15.15 -0.03
C LEU A 92 8.18 -15.61 0.29
N MET A 93 8.32 -16.85 0.76
CA MET A 93 9.62 -17.52 0.88
C MET A 93 9.75 -18.50 -0.28
N THR A 94 10.77 -18.31 -1.10
CA THR A 94 11.23 -19.31 -2.08
C THR A 94 12.47 -19.96 -1.48
N GLU A 95 12.31 -21.15 -0.91
CA GLU A 95 13.45 -22.05 -0.70
C GLU A 95 13.85 -22.59 -2.08
N ILE A 96 15.07 -22.31 -2.52
CA ILE A 96 15.70 -23.13 -3.56
C ILE A 96 16.12 -24.41 -2.84
N LEU A 97 15.30 -25.47 -2.96
CA LEU A 97 15.75 -26.80 -2.60
C LEU A 97 16.98 -27.10 -3.45
N PRO A 98 18.11 -27.56 -2.86
CA PRO A 98 19.25 -27.96 -3.66
C PRO A 98 18.81 -29.09 -4.60
N ASP A 99 19.15 -28.97 -5.88
CA ASP A 99 19.00 -30.06 -6.83
C ASP A 99 19.80 -31.25 -6.31
N ASN A 100 19.10 -32.33 -5.93
CA ASN A 100 19.69 -33.61 -5.51
C ASN A 100 20.50 -34.25 -6.64
#